data_AF-A0A1Y1M7D3-F1
#
_entry.id   AF-A0A1Y1M7D3-F1
#
_cell.length_a   1.000
_cell.length_b   1.000
_cell.length_c   1.000
_cell.angle_alpha   90.00
_cell.angle_beta   90.00
_cell.angle_gamma   90.00
#
_symmetry.space_group_name_H-M   'P 1'
#
loop_
_entity.id
_entity.type
_entity.pdbx_description
1 polymer ?
#
loop_
_entity_poly.entity_id
_entity_poly.type
_entity_poly.pdbx_seq_one_letter_code
_entity_poly.pdbx_strand_id
1 'polypeptide(L)'
;METKKVQIYILVAILFHCCDEATSIACTPNFCDSVNCINDEVCGPNQVLKPASFCNCCKKCVTILKENQRCSSLLDSLRGFPKLHECDEGLVCINDVCRSINEQLDPIFAMF
;
A
#
# COMPACT_ATOMS: atom_id res chain seq x y z
N MET A 1 30.08 12.08 40.11
CA MET A 1 30.06 10.94 39.16
C MET A 1 28.68 10.71 38.52
N GLU A 2 27.66 11.51 38.88
CA GLU A 2 26.28 11.38 38.42
C GLU A 2 25.98 12.24 37.17
N THR A 3 26.53 13.46 37.12
CA THR A 3 26.32 14.41 36.00
C THR A 3 26.85 13.91 34.66
N LYS A 4 27.98 13.20 34.65
CA LYS A 4 28.54 12.61 33.42
C LYS A 4 27.65 11.49 32.86
N LYS A 5 27.01 10.70 33.74
CA LYS A 5 26.07 9.65 33.33
C LYS A 5 24.81 10.26 32.74
N VAL A 6 24.23 11.27 33.39
CA VAL A 6 23.06 12.01 32.89
C VAL A 6 23.34 12.62 31.51
N GLN A 7 24.51 13.23 31.31
CA GLN A 7 24.89 13.75 29.99
C GLN A 7 25.05 12.66 28.92
N ILE A 8 25.62 11.51 29.27
CA ILE A 8 25.72 10.37 28.36
C ILE A 8 24.33 9.84 27.99
N TYR A 9 23.39 9.71 28.95
CA TYR A 9 22.03 9.27 28.67
C TYR A 9 21.27 10.24 27.75
N ILE A 10 21.44 11.55 27.95
CA ILE A 10 20.85 12.58 27.09
C ILE A 10 21.43 12.49 25.66
N LEU A 11 22.75 12.33 25.52
CA LEU A 11 23.40 12.20 24.22
C LEU A 11 22.95 10.93 23.47
N VAL A 12 22.79 9.80 24.17
CA VAL A 12 22.27 8.55 23.59
C VAL A 12 20.81 8.71 23.16
N ALA A 13 19.98 9.39 23.96
CA ALA A 13 18.58 9.62 23.63
C ALA A 13 18.40 10.52 22.38
N ILE A 14 19.26 11.54 22.22
CA ILE A 14 19.26 12.42 21.05
C ILE A 14 19.70 11.66 19.78
N LEU A 15 20.72 10.80 19.88
CA LEU A 15 21.17 9.98 18.75
C LEU A 15 20.10 8.97 18.29
N PHE A 16 19.29 8.45 19.22
CA PHE A 16 18.20 7.52 18.89
C PHE A 16 16.99 8.20 18.22
N HIS A 17 16.79 9.50 18.46
CA HIS A 17 15.73 10.32 17.84
C HIS A 17 16.04 10.78 16.41
N CYS A 18 17.22 10.47 15.87
CA CYS A 18 17.65 10.93 14.54
C CYS A 18 17.34 9.91 13.42
N CYS A 19 16.76 8.75 13.74
CA CYS A 19 16.48 7.68 12.77
C CYS A 19 15.06 7.70 12.15
N ASP A 20 14.24 8.72 12.43
CA ASP A 20 12.93 8.90 11.78
C ASP A 20 13.06 9.59 10.41
N GLU A 21 14.04 9.19 9.59
CA GLU A 21 13.97 9.46 8.16
C GLU A 21 12.94 8.52 7.56
N ALA A 22 11.71 9.01 7.43
CA ALA A 22 10.70 8.42 6.57
C ALA A 22 11.27 8.35 5.14
N THR A 23 11.90 7.24 4.80
CA THR A 23 12.36 6.94 3.44
C THR A 23 11.12 6.69 2.58
N SER A 24 10.44 7.77 2.16
CA SER A 24 9.53 7.67 1.03
C SER A 24 10.39 7.41 -0.20
N ILE A 25 10.57 6.13 -0.55
CA ILE A 25 11.18 5.74 -1.82
C ILE A 25 10.22 6.21 -2.90
N ALA A 26 10.42 7.44 -3.37
CA ALA A 26 9.65 8.03 -4.44
C ALA A 26 10.18 7.50 -5.78
N CYS A 27 9.26 7.09 -6.64
CA CYS A 27 9.58 6.68 -8.00
C CYS A 27 10.08 7.91 -8.78
N THR A 28 11.34 7.90 -9.22
CA THR A 28 11.83 8.92 -10.13
C THR A 28 11.21 8.70 -11.52
N PRO A 29 11.09 9.76 -12.36
CA PRO A 29 10.48 9.63 -13.69
C PRO A 29 11.11 8.54 -14.58
N ASN A 30 12.41 8.30 -14.42
CA ASN A 30 13.18 7.33 -15.23
C ASN A 30 13.41 6.00 -14.49
N PHE A 31 12.70 5.75 -13.38
CA PHE A 31 12.94 4.56 -12.56
C PHE A 31 12.73 3.27 -13.38
N CYS A 32 11.68 3.23 -14.20
CA CYS A 32 11.33 2.06 -14.99
C CYS A 32 12.38 1.71 -16.07
N ASP A 33 13.20 2.66 -16.52
CA ASP A 33 14.24 2.42 -17.53
C ASP A 33 15.34 1.47 -17.03
N SER A 34 15.53 1.44 -15.71
CA SER A 34 16.52 0.58 -15.05
C SER A 34 15.96 -0.76 -14.57
N VAL A 35 14.63 -0.95 -14.65
CA VAL A 35 13.93 -2.13 -14.12
C VAL A 35 13.84 -3.21 -15.19
N ASN A 36 14.42 -4.38 -14.90
CA ASN A 36 14.19 -5.56 -15.71
C ASN A 36 12.88 -6.25 -15.30
N CYS A 37 11.83 -6.08 -16.08
CA CYS A 37 10.51 -6.61 -15.78
C CYS A 37 10.37 -8.09 -16.12
N ILE A 38 10.05 -8.89 -15.10
CA ILE A 38 9.45 -10.22 -15.29
C ILE A 38 7.94 -10.01 -15.34
N ASN A 39 7.38 -9.92 -16.54
CA ASN A 39 5.94 -9.71 -16.72
C ASN A 39 5.20 -11.03 -16.65
N ASP A 40 3.98 -10.99 -16.13
CA ASP A 40 3.07 -12.11 -16.26
C ASP A 40 2.48 -12.10 -17.69
N GLU A 41 2.36 -13.27 -18.32
CA GLU A 41 1.88 -13.36 -19.71
C GLU A 41 0.40 -13.76 -19.80
N VAL A 42 -0.04 -14.63 -18.90
CA VAL A 42 -1.40 -15.18 -18.85
C VAL A 42 -1.90 -15.11 -17.42
N CYS A 43 -3.07 -14.50 -17.23
CA CYS A 43 -3.72 -14.39 -15.93
C CYS A 43 -4.79 -15.46 -15.74
N GLY A 44 -5.02 -15.83 -14.47
CA GLY A 44 -6.06 -16.77 -14.10
C GLY A 44 -7.48 -16.18 -14.19
N PRO A 45 -8.50 -16.98 -13.80
CA PRO A 45 -9.87 -16.48 -13.72
C PRO A 45 -9.99 -15.33 -12.72
N ASN A 46 -10.78 -14.30 -13.06
CA ASN A 46 -10.97 -13.07 -12.28
C ASN A 46 -9.68 -12.28 -12.02
N GLN A 47 -8.71 -12.37 -12.93
CA GLN A 47 -7.50 -11.57 -12.89
C GLN A 47 -7.34 -10.77 -14.18
N VAL A 48 -6.78 -9.58 -14.06
CA VAL A 48 -6.48 -8.69 -15.19
C VAL A 48 -4.99 -8.35 -15.21
N LEU A 49 -4.40 -8.35 -16.39
CA LEU A 49 -3.01 -7.98 -16.57
C LEU A 49 -2.90 -6.45 -16.58
N LYS A 50 -2.29 -5.86 -15.55
CA LYS A 50 -2.11 -4.41 -15.45
C LYS A 50 -0.78 -4.01 -14.80
N PRO A 51 -0.33 -2.76 -14.98
CA PRO A 51 0.85 -2.25 -14.28
C PRO A 51 0.56 -2.21 -12.77
N ALA A 52 1.20 -3.10 -12.01
CA ALA A 52 0.93 -3.25 -10.59
C ALA A 52 2.17 -3.67 -9.80
N SER A 53 3.37 -3.55 -10.35
CA SER A 53 4.63 -3.71 -9.59
C SER A 53 4.94 -2.47 -8.75
N PHE A 54 6.05 -2.52 -8.00
CA PHE A 54 6.66 -1.31 -7.45
C PHE A 54 6.83 -0.25 -8.55
N CYS A 55 6.42 0.99 -8.28
CA CYS A 55 6.36 2.09 -9.24
C CYS A 55 5.54 1.85 -10.52
N ASN A 56 4.70 0.80 -10.56
CA ASN A 56 3.88 0.43 -11.71
C ASN A 56 4.67 0.20 -13.01
N CYS A 57 5.94 -0.18 -12.95
CA CYS A 57 6.77 -0.40 -14.14
C CYS A 57 6.43 -1.69 -14.90
N CYS A 58 6.07 -2.75 -14.17
CA CYS A 58 5.87 -4.09 -14.74
C CYS A 58 4.41 -4.51 -14.67
N LYS A 59 3.99 -5.30 -15.67
CA LYS A 59 2.65 -5.86 -15.74
C LYS A 59 2.57 -7.10 -14.86
N LYS A 60 1.54 -7.13 -14.01
CA LYS A 60 1.21 -8.23 -13.11
C LYS A 60 -0.26 -8.57 -13.20
N CYS A 61 -0.58 -9.82 -12.92
CA CYS A 61 -1.96 -10.28 -12.78
C CYS A 61 -2.51 -9.77 -11.46
N VAL A 62 -3.52 -8.90 -11.54
CA VAL A 62 -4.22 -8.37 -10.38
C VAL A 62 -5.58 -9.01 -10.28
N THR A 63 -5.88 -9.55 -9.10
CA THR A 63 -7.18 -10.15 -8.82
C THR A 63 -8.24 -9.08 -8.66
N ILE A 64 -9.32 -9.23 -9.41
CA ILE A 64 -10.51 -8.39 -9.30
C ILE A 64 -11.43 -8.97 -8.23
N LEU A 65 -11.70 -8.16 -7.21
CA LEU A 65 -12.48 -8.48 -6.04
C LEU A 65 -13.91 -7.99 -6.22
N LYS A 66 -14.85 -8.91 -6.11
CA LYS A 66 -16.29 -8.63 -6.15
C LYS A 66 -16.75 -7.95 -4.87
N GLU A 67 -18.00 -7.51 -4.88
CA GLU A 67 -18.67 -6.95 -3.72
C GLU A 67 -18.62 -7.89 -2.51
N ASN A 68 -18.48 -7.32 -1.32
CA ASN A 68 -18.33 -8.03 -0.05
C ASN A 68 -17.05 -8.87 0.09
N GLN A 69 -16.11 -8.81 -0.87
CA GLN A 69 -14.80 -9.44 -0.73
C GLN A 69 -13.80 -8.53 0.00
N ARG A 70 -12.89 -9.15 0.75
CA ARG A 70 -11.87 -8.44 1.52
C ARG A 70 -10.81 -7.85 0.60
N CYS A 71 -10.58 -6.55 0.71
CA CYS A 71 -9.62 -5.80 -0.11
C CYS A 71 -8.35 -5.37 0.62
N SER A 72 -8.25 -5.60 1.94
CA SER A 72 -7.02 -5.33 2.68
C SER A 72 -6.25 -6.60 3.04
N SER A 73 -4.98 -6.60 2.68
CA SER A 73 -3.92 -7.45 3.19
C SER A 73 -3.04 -6.68 4.16
N LEU A 74 -2.37 -7.38 5.09
CA LEU A 74 -1.35 -6.79 5.97
C LEU A 74 -0.26 -6.04 5.19
N LEU A 75 0.00 -6.47 3.96
CA LEU A 75 0.99 -5.87 3.06
C LEU A 75 0.48 -4.61 2.34
N ASP A 76 -0.84 -4.43 2.17
CA ASP A 76 -1.39 -3.24 1.50
C ASP A 76 -1.20 -1.97 2.33
N SER A 77 -1.04 -2.12 3.65
CA SER A 77 -0.72 -1.05 4.59
C SER A 77 0.75 -0.61 4.53
N LEU A 78 1.63 -1.40 3.90
CA LEU A 78 3.02 -1.03 3.70
C LEU A 78 3.11 -0.08 2.50
N ARG A 79 3.50 1.17 2.76
CA ARG A 79 3.73 2.15 1.70
C ARG A 79 4.70 1.60 0.66
N GLY A 80 4.31 1.70 -0.61
CA GLY A 80 5.11 1.25 -1.74
C GLY A 80 4.95 -0.23 -2.09
N PHE A 81 4.22 -1.03 -1.32
CA PHE A 81 3.95 -2.41 -1.73
C PHE A 81 2.95 -2.45 -2.90
N PRO A 82 3.23 -3.25 -3.95
CA PRO A 82 2.31 -3.42 -5.07
C PRO A 82 0.99 -4.03 -4.63
N LYS A 83 -0.13 -3.36 -4.95
CA LYS A 83 -1.47 -3.90 -4.75
C LYS A 83 -1.81 -4.92 -5.83
N LEU A 84 -1.80 -6.20 -5.47
CA LEU A 84 -2.15 -7.31 -6.38
C LEU A 84 -3.64 -7.69 -6.32
N HIS A 85 -4.44 -6.91 -5.60
CA HIS A 85 -5.88 -7.04 -5.52
C HIS A 85 -6.53 -5.67 -5.69
N GLU A 86 -7.65 -5.62 -6.42
CA GLU A 86 -8.42 -4.40 -6.66
C GLU A 86 -9.91 -4.74 -6.65
N CYS A 87 -10.75 -3.84 -6.17
CA CYS A 87 -12.20 -4.01 -6.25
C CYS A 87 -12.69 -3.90 -7.71
N ASP A 88 -13.76 -4.61 -8.03
CA ASP A 88 -14.41 -4.57 -9.35
C ASP A 88 -14.92 -3.16 -9.68
N GLU A 89 -15.24 -2.93 -10.95
CA GLU A 89 -15.66 -1.63 -11.44
C GLU A 89 -16.88 -1.11 -10.66
N GLY A 90 -16.82 0.14 -10.18
CA GLY A 90 -17.85 0.77 -9.36
C GLY A 90 -17.80 0.44 -7.87
N LEU A 91 -16.88 -0.41 -7.42
CA LEU A 91 -16.65 -0.73 -6.02
C LEU A 91 -15.41 -0.01 -5.48
N VAL A 92 -15.46 0.34 -4.20
CA VAL A 92 -14.35 0.93 -3.44
C VAL A 92 -14.09 0.12 -2.18
N CYS A 93 -12.83 0.10 -1.74
CA CYS A 93 -12.42 -0.58 -0.52
C CYS A 93 -12.82 0.25 0.71
N ILE A 94 -13.92 -0.11 1.38
CA ILE A 94 -14.46 0.54 2.57
C ILE A 94 -14.41 -0.45 3.73
N ASN A 95 -13.77 -0.07 4.84
CA ASN A 95 -13.64 -0.93 6.02
C ASN A 95 -13.14 -2.33 5.65
N ASP A 96 -12.06 -2.39 4.88
CA ASP A 96 -11.41 -3.63 4.42
C ASP A 96 -12.23 -4.49 3.44
N VAL A 97 -13.36 -3.99 2.94
CA VAL A 97 -14.28 -4.75 2.06
C VAL A 97 -14.66 -3.93 0.83
N CYS A 98 -14.74 -4.58 -0.34
CA CYS A 98 -15.23 -3.95 -1.56
C CYS A 98 -16.74 -3.69 -1.47
N ARG A 99 -17.16 -2.43 -1.62
CA ARG A 99 -18.55 -1.99 -1.54
C ARG A 99 -18.88 -0.95 -2.61
N SER A 100 -20.15 -0.85 -2.98
CA SER A 100 -20.64 0.16 -3.91
C SER A 100 -20.46 1.58 -3.36
N ILE A 101 -20.01 2.50 -4.21
CA ILE A 101 -19.93 3.94 -3.87
C ILE A 101 -21.33 4.50 -3.56
N ASN A 102 -22.38 3.95 -4.19
CA ASN A 102 -23.76 4.42 -3.99
C ASN A 102 -24.30 4.10 -2.59
N GLU A 103 -23.77 3.09 -1.91
CA GLU A 103 -24.18 2.69 -0.56
C GLU A 103 -23.76 3.73 0.50
N GLN A 104 -22.78 4.60 0.20
CA GLN A 104 -22.39 5.72 1.06
C GLN A 104 -23.39 6.89 1.04
N LEU A 105 -24.26 6.96 0.02
CA LEU A 105 -25.26 8.02 -0.11
C LEU A 105 -26.59 7.68 0.59
N ASP A 106 -26.73 6.47 1.12
CA ASP A 106 -27.90 6.11 1.91
C ASP A 106 -27.77 6.64 3.35
N PRO A 107 -28.61 7.59 3.78
CA PRO A 107 -28.55 8.19 5.12
C PRO A 107 -28.85 7.21 6.26
N ILE A 108 -29.17 5.96 5.95
CA ILE A 108 -29.45 4.90 6.93
C ILE A 108 -28.15 4.39 7.59
N PHE A 109 -26.99 4.51 6.93
CA PHE A 109 -25.71 4.02 7.48
C PHE A 109 -24.97 5.05 8.36
N ALA A 110 -25.46 6.29 8.45
CA ALA A 110 -24.90 7.33 9.33
C ALA A 110 -25.43 7.25 10.78
N MET A 111 -26.18 6.21 11.13
CA MET A 111 -26.88 6.07 12.41
C MET A 111 -26.48 4.85 13.25
N PHE A 112 -25.42 4.12 12.86
CA PHE A 112 -24.83 3.03 13.64
C PHE A 112 -23.33 3.20 13.86
#